data_AF-A0A183FPA3-F1
#
_entry.id   AF-A0A183FPA3-F1
#
_cell.length_a   1.000
_cell.length_b   1.000
_cell.length_c   1.000
_cell.angle_alpha   90.00
_cell.angle_beta   90.00
_cell.angle_gamma   90.00
#
_symmetry.space_group_name_H-M   'P 1'
#
loop_
_entity.id
_entity.type
_entity.pdbx_description
1 polymer ?
#
loop_
_entity_poly.entity_id
_entity_poly.type
_entity_poly.pdbx_seq_one_letter_code
_entity_poly.pdbx_strand_id
1 'polypeptide(L)'
;MLCIVKNVHHWDLAYVIALCSSRVRACYRRLFQLPPYNDLPRWNNRIISNLLYYQTNYFTFFAILFVLQSFFNSQDLALGLSAIVVVAAVVSFVISDNPTFYQTRRDHPLITLGAIILSCYFFIQVLPSVLTVLFSVLLPLFIILCHASIRLRDFMSKVTQTAEK
;
A
#
# COMPACT_ATOMS: atom_id res chain seq x y z
N MET A 1 -11.23 36.75 10.61
CA MET A 1 -11.33 37.83 11.60
C MET A 1 -10.11 38.72 11.42
N LEU A 2 -10.31 39.91 10.87
CA LEU A 2 -9.26 40.86 10.48
C LEU A 2 -8.55 41.44 11.71
N CYS A 3 -7.22 41.42 11.73
CA CYS A 3 -6.44 42.34 12.56
C CYS A 3 -6.07 43.55 11.71
N ILE A 4 -6.88 44.61 11.84
CA ILE A 4 -6.49 45.98 11.52
C ILE A 4 -5.49 46.41 12.60
N VAL A 5 -4.22 46.59 12.24
CA VAL A 5 -3.25 47.34 13.04
C VAL A 5 -3.04 48.68 12.36
N LYS A 6 -3.50 49.73 13.06
CA LYS A 6 -3.28 51.14 12.76
C LYS A 6 -1.78 51.47 12.86
N ASN A 7 -1.30 52.21 11.85
CA ASN A 7 -0.33 53.32 11.91
C ASN A 7 0.89 53.17 12.84
N VAL A 8 2.06 52.91 12.26
CA VAL A 8 3.35 53.52 12.67
C VAL A 8 4.31 53.52 11.48
N HIS A 9 4.79 54.72 11.20
CA HIS A 9 5.94 55.15 10.40
C HIS A 9 6.92 54.09 9.87
N HIS A 10 7.22 54.20 8.56
CA HIS A 10 8.52 53.97 7.94
C HIS A 10 9.31 52.73 8.39
N TRP A 11 8.83 51.53 8.02
CA TRP A 11 9.64 50.31 8.09
C TRP A 11 9.36 49.42 6.87
N ASP A 12 10.44 48.95 6.26
CA ASP A 12 10.58 48.34 4.93
C ASP A 12 9.50 47.35 4.48
N LEU A 13 8.95 47.59 3.28
CA LEU A 13 8.15 46.64 2.51
C LEU A 13 8.86 45.27 2.38
N ALA A 14 10.20 45.28 2.34
CA ALA A 14 11.03 44.09 2.31
C ALA A 14 10.91 43.23 3.58
N TYR A 15 10.70 43.84 4.76
CA TYR A 15 10.59 43.12 6.04
C TYR A 15 9.27 42.36 6.13
N VAL A 16 8.18 42.93 5.62
CA VAL A 16 6.86 42.30 5.58
C VAL A 16 6.82 41.13 4.59
N ILE A 17 7.46 41.27 3.42
CA ILE A 17 7.58 40.19 2.43
C ILE A 17 8.48 39.07 2.97
N ALA A 18 9.59 39.41 3.65
CA ALA A 18 10.48 38.43 4.27
C ALA A 18 9.79 37.65 5.41
N LEU A 19 8.99 38.31 6.25
CA LEU A 19 8.21 37.63 7.29
C LEU A 19 7.10 36.74 6.72
N CYS A 20 6.43 37.18 5.65
CA CYS A 20 5.40 36.39 4.96
C CYS A 20 6.02 35.14 4.32
N SER A 21 7.14 35.28 3.61
CA SER A 21 7.91 34.18 3.02
C SER A 21 8.44 33.20 4.10
N SER A 22 8.91 33.71 5.23
CA SER A 22 9.43 32.91 6.35
C SER A 22 8.33 32.15 7.09
N ARG A 23 7.17 32.76 7.34
CA ARG A 23 6.00 32.09 7.94
C ARG A 23 5.40 31.05 7.01
N VAL A 24 5.32 31.32 5.71
CA VAL A 24 4.84 30.34 4.71
C VAL A 24 5.79 29.14 4.62
N ARG A 25 7.10 29.35 4.62
CA ARG A 25 8.11 28.27 4.66
C ARG A 25 8.05 27.45 5.96
N ALA A 26 7.80 28.12 7.09
CA ALA A 26 7.60 27.46 8.39
C ALA A 26 6.24 26.73 8.52
N CYS A 27 5.24 27.12 7.74
CA CYS A 27 3.95 26.44 7.62
C CYS A 27 4.08 25.18 6.75
N TYR A 28 4.84 25.27 5.64
CA TYR A 28 5.16 24.13 4.79
C TYR A 28 6.02 23.08 5.51
N ARG A 29 7.02 23.52 6.29
CA ARG A 29 7.85 22.64 7.14
C ARG A 29 7.09 22.00 8.31
N ARG A 30 5.87 22.45 8.60
CA ARG A 30 4.97 21.86 9.61
C ARG A 30 4.11 20.72 9.08
N LEU A 31 4.03 20.50 7.76
CA LEU A 31 3.21 19.44 7.16
C LEU A 31 3.92 18.09 7.06
N PHE A 32 5.25 18.10 6.93
CA PHE A 32 6.06 16.89 6.76
C PHE A 32 7.37 17.03 7.56
N GLN A 33 7.54 16.19 8.59
CA GLN A 33 8.79 16.04 9.33
C GLN A 33 9.35 14.63 9.11
N LEU A 34 10.67 14.52 8.97
CA LEU A 34 11.31 13.21 8.89
C LEU A 34 11.00 12.40 10.17
N PRO A 35 10.72 11.10 10.05
CA PRO A 35 10.40 10.26 11.20
C PRO A 35 11.58 10.22 12.18
N PRO A 36 11.32 10.31 13.50
CA PRO A 36 12.35 10.14 14.50
C PRO A 36 12.75 8.66 14.55
N TYR A 37 13.87 8.30 13.92
CA TYR A 37 14.39 6.92 13.92
C TYR A 37 14.87 6.46 15.31
N ASN A 38 15.09 7.41 16.23
CA ASN A 38 15.60 7.15 17.58
C ASN A 38 14.51 6.65 18.55
N ASP A 39 13.22 6.95 18.28
CA ASP A 39 12.09 6.62 19.15
C ASP A 39 11.02 5.81 18.40
N LEU A 40 11.29 4.52 18.18
CA LEU A 40 10.35 3.60 17.50
C LEU A 40 8.93 3.58 18.10
N PRO A 41 8.71 3.60 19.44
CA PRO A 41 7.36 3.60 20.01
C PRO A 41 6.57 4.86 19.64
N ARG A 42 7.26 6.02 19.60
CA ARG A 42 6.67 7.31 19.24
C ARG A 42 6.31 7.36 17.76
N TRP A 43 7.18 6.81 16.91
CA TRP A 43 6.92 6.73 15.47
C TRP A 43 5.71 5.83 15.15
N ASN A 44 5.60 4.67 15.80
CA ASN A 44 4.46 3.77 15.61
C ASN A 44 3.12 4.43 16.01
N ASN A 45 3.07 5.10 17.17
CA ASN A 45 1.87 5.81 17.62
C ASN A 45 1.42 6.90 16.64
N ARG A 46 2.37 7.56 15.96
CA ARG A 46 2.04 8.54 14.92
C ARG A 46 1.41 7.90 13.69
N ILE A 47 1.97 6.78 13.22
CA ILE A 47 1.45 6.06 12.05
C ILE A 47 0.02 5.60 12.33
N ILE A 48 -0.21 4.93 13.47
CA ILE A 48 -1.52 4.40 13.84
C ILE A 48 -2.55 5.53 13.96
N SER A 49 -2.21 6.63 14.65
CA SER A 49 -3.11 7.78 14.80
C SER A 49 -3.49 8.43 13.45
N ASN A 50 -2.53 8.53 12.53
CA ASN A 50 -2.79 9.05 11.19
C ASN A 50 -3.61 8.08 10.33
N LEU A 51 -3.35 6.77 10.41
CA LEU A 51 -4.11 5.73 9.71
C LEU A 51 -5.58 5.74 10.11
N LEU A 52 -5.83 5.78 11.42
CA LEU A 52 -7.18 5.70 11.98
C LEU A 52 -8.00 6.96 11.67
N TYR A 53 -7.36 8.13 11.61
CA TYR A 53 -8.08 9.36 11.27
C TYR A 53 -8.47 9.47 9.79
N TYR A 54 -7.62 8.99 8.87
CA TYR A 54 -7.86 9.09 7.42
C TYR A 54 -8.27 7.76 6.79
N GLN A 55 -8.87 6.87 7.58
CA GLN A 55 -9.19 5.50 7.17
C GLN A 55 -9.96 5.43 5.85
N THR A 56 -11.01 6.23 5.67
CA THR A 56 -11.81 6.27 4.43
C THR A 56 -11.05 6.84 3.25
N ASN A 57 -10.18 7.83 3.46
CA ASN A 57 -9.33 8.42 2.41
C ASN A 57 -8.25 7.43 1.94
N TYR A 58 -7.61 6.72 2.87
CA TYR A 58 -6.63 5.69 2.54
C TYR A 58 -7.28 4.48 1.87
N PHE A 59 -8.47 4.08 2.31
CA PHE A 59 -9.22 3.02 1.66
C PHE A 59 -9.62 3.41 0.22
N THR A 60 -10.07 4.65 0.01
CA THR A 60 -10.39 5.16 -1.33
C THR A 60 -9.15 5.17 -2.23
N PHE A 61 -8.02 5.65 -1.73
CA PHE A 61 -6.76 5.67 -2.49
C PHE A 61 -6.26 4.26 -2.82
N PHE A 62 -6.34 3.35 -1.85
CA PHE A 62 -6.05 1.93 -2.06
C PHE A 62 -6.96 1.33 -3.14
N ALA A 63 -8.27 1.56 -3.07
CA ALA A 63 -9.23 1.04 -4.04
C ALA A 63 -8.96 1.57 -5.45
N ILE A 64 -8.67 2.87 -5.60
CA ILE A 64 -8.34 3.46 -6.91
C ILE A 64 -7.07 2.84 -7.49
N LEU A 65 -6.00 2.74 -6.69
CA LEU A 65 -4.74 2.15 -7.14
C LEU A 65 -4.90 0.66 -7.48
N PHE A 66 -5.64 -0.08 -6.67
CA PHE A 66 -5.91 -1.50 -6.90
C PHE A 66 -6.73 -1.72 -8.18
N VAL A 67 -7.77 -0.92 -8.40
CA VAL A 67 -8.60 -0.98 -9.61
C VAL A 67 -7.79 -0.60 -10.84
N LEU A 68 -7.01 0.47 -10.79
CA LEU A 68 -6.11 0.85 -11.88
C LEU A 68 -5.11 -0.27 -12.21
N GLN A 69 -4.43 -0.81 -11.20
CA GLN A 69 -3.48 -1.91 -11.40
C GLN A 69 -4.16 -3.15 -11.99
N SER A 70 -5.39 -3.45 -11.55
CA SER A 70 -6.20 -4.58 -12.06
C SER A 70 -6.61 -4.37 -13.52
N PHE A 71 -6.95 -3.14 -13.92
CA PHE A 71 -7.24 -2.83 -15.32
C PHE A 71 -6.00 -2.99 -16.21
N PHE A 72 -4.82 -2.57 -15.75
CA PHE A 72 -3.58 -2.70 -16.52
C PHE A 72 -3.08 -4.15 -16.62
N ASN A 73 -3.29 -4.99 -15.59
CA ASN A 73 -2.82 -6.38 -15.55
C ASN A 73 -3.97 -7.39 -15.66
N SER A 74 -5.02 -7.07 -16.43
CA SER A 74 -6.21 -7.93 -16.57
C SER A 74 -5.88 -9.35 -17.07
N GLN A 75 -4.77 -9.53 -17.79
CA GLN A 75 -4.31 -10.83 -18.27
C GLN A 75 -3.77 -11.71 -17.12
N ASP A 76 -3.01 -11.12 -16.20
CA ASP A 76 -2.44 -11.83 -15.04
C ASP A 76 -3.52 -12.25 -14.04
N LEU A 77 -4.60 -11.46 -13.91
CA LEU A 77 -5.74 -11.81 -13.08
C LEU A 77 -6.49 -13.04 -13.65
N ALA A 78 -6.70 -13.08 -14.98
CA ALA A 78 -7.33 -14.21 -15.65
C ALA A 78 -6.46 -15.47 -15.57
N LEU A 79 -5.14 -15.32 -15.74
CA LEU A 79 -4.18 -16.41 -15.57
C LEU A 79 -4.17 -16.92 -14.12
N GLY A 80 -4.16 -16.03 -13.12
CA GLY A 80 -4.26 -16.40 -11.71
C GLY A 80 -5.56 -17.15 -11.35
N LEU A 81 -6.71 -16.73 -11.88
CA LEU A 81 -7.99 -17.44 -11.68
C LEU A 81 -8.01 -18.81 -12.37
N SER A 82 -7.52 -18.88 -13.62
CA SER A 82 -7.38 -20.14 -14.33
C SER A 82 -6.45 -21.11 -13.58
N ALA A 83 -5.44 -20.58 -12.88
CA ALA A 83 -4.53 -21.35 -12.07
C ALA A 83 -5.20 -22.08 -10.92
N ILE A 84 -6.08 -21.39 -10.20
CA ILE A 84 -6.83 -21.97 -9.09
C ILE A 84 -7.70 -23.14 -9.59
N VAL A 85 -8.37 -22.96 -10.73
CA VAL A 85 -9.22 -24.01 -11.33
C VAL A 85 -8.40 -25.22 -11.77
N VAL A 86 -7.26 -25.02 -12.44
CA VAL A 86 -6.39 -26.11 -12.90
C VAL A 86 -5.76 -26.85 -11.72
N VAL A 87 -5.25 -26.14 -10.71
CA VAL A 87 -4.71 -26.76 -9.49
C VAL A 87 -5.78 -27.55 -8.75
N ALA A 88 -6.99 -26.99 -8.60
CA ALA A 88 -8.10 -27.71 -7.99
C ALA A 88 -8.45 -28.99 -8.77
N ALA A 89 -8.51 -28.93 -10.10
CA ALA A 89 -8.78 -30.09 -10.94
C ALA A 89 -7.69 -31.17 -10.82
N VAL A 90 -6.41 -30.79 -10.81
CA VAL A 90 -5.28 -31.72 -10.63
C VAL A 90 -5.32 -32.35 -9.24
N VAL A 91 -5.55 -31.55 -8.18
CA VAL A 91 -5.65 -32.05 -6.81
C VAL A 91 -6.85 -33.00 -6.65
N SER A 92 -8.01 -32.65 -7.20
CA SER A 92 -9.19 -33.52 -7.22
C SER A 92 -8.91 -34.83 -7.97
N PHE A 93 -8.18 -34.79 -9.09
CA PHE A 93 -7.80 -35.99 -9.84
C PHE A 93 -6.81 -36.87 -9.06
N VAL A 94 -5.88 -36.27 -8.32
CA VAL A 94 -4.88 -36.99 -7.52
C VAL A 94 -5.51 -37.65 -6.29
N ILE A 95 -6.37 -36.93 -5.57
CA ILE A 95 -7.03 -37.39 -4.34
C ILE A 95 -8.17 -38.39 -4.64
N SER A 96 -8.72 -38.37 -5.84
CA SER A 96 -9.81 -39.27 -6.20
C SER A 96 -9.34 -40.74 -6.28
N ASP A 97 -9.91 -41.59 -5.41
CA ASP A 97 -9.74 -43.05 -5.40
C ASP A 97 -10.57 -43.78 -6.48
N ASN A 98 -11.05 -43.06 -7.50
CA ASN A 98 -11.84 -43.69 -8.56
C ASN A 98 -10.97 -44.68 -9.36
N PRO A 99 -11.44 -45.92 -9.58
CA PRO A 99 -10.66 -46.98 -10.22
C PRO A 99 -10.30 -46.66 -11.68
N THR A 100 -11.11 -45.86 -12.36
CA THR A 100 -10.88 -45.35 -13.72
C THR A 100 -9.63 -44.46 -13.82
N PHE A 101 -9.39 -43.61 -12.83
CA PHE A 101 -8.20 -42.76 -12.77
C PHE A 101 -6.95 -43.57 -12.37
N TYR A 102 -7.12 -44.65 -11.60
CA TYR A 102 -6.03 -45.56 -11.27
C TYR A 102 -5.56 -46.39 -12.49
N GLN A 103 -6.50 -46.98 -13.24
CA GLN A 103 -6.19 -47.74 -14.47
C GLN A 103 -5.58 -46.84 -15.56
N THR A 104 -6.14 -45.65 -15.79
CA THR A 104 -5.58 -44.67 -16.74
C THR A 104 -4.12 -44.33 -16.44
N ARG A 105 -3.78 -44.14 -15.15
CA ARG A 105 -2.40 -43.86 -14.73
C ARG A 105 -1.44 -45.01 -15.04
N ARG A 106 -1.96 -46.25 -15.05
CA ARG A 106 -1.16 -47.46 -15.17
C ARG A 106 -1.01 -47.97 -16.60
N ASP A 107 -2.07 -47.85 -17.40
CA ASP A 107 -2.11 -48.29 -18.80
C ASP A 107 -1.35 -47.33 -19.72
N HIS A 108 -1.24 -46.04 -19.35
CA HIS A 108 -0.58 -45.02 -20.15
C HIS A 108 0.48 -44.22 -19.36
N PRO A 109 1.65 -44.82 -19.05
CA PRO A 109 2.69 -44.17 -18.24
C PRO A 109 3.25 -42.88 -18.87
N LEU A 110 3.26 -42.76 -20.21
CA LEU A 110 3.69 -41.54 -20.90
C LEU A 110 2.69 -40.39 -20.72
N ILE A 111 1.39 -40.68 -20.67
CA ILE A 111 0.34 -39.66 -20.45
C ILE A 111 0.44 -39.16 -19.01
N THR A 112 0.65 -40.05 -18.05
CA THR A 112 0.88 -39.67 -16.64
C THR A 112 2.11 -38.80 -16.47
N LEU A 113 3.24 -39.14 -17.13
CA LEU A 113 4.45 -38.32 -17.11
C LEU A 113 4.20 -36.94 -17.76
N GLY A 114 3.51 -36.91 -18.90
CA GLY A 114 3.11 -35.68 -19.57
C GLY A 114 2.24 -34.79 -18.70
N ALA A 115 1.28 -35.36 -17.96
CA ALA A 115 0.43 -34.62 -17.03
C ALA A 115 1.23 -34.02 -15.86
N ILE A 116 2.21 -34.74 -15.32
CA ILE A 116 3.10 -34.24 -14.26
C ILE A 116 3.96 -33.09 -14.78
N ILE A 117 4.59 -33.24 -15.95
CA ILE A 117 5.42 -32.20 -16.57
C ILE A 117 4.58 -30.96 -16.89
N LEU A 118 3.39 -31.15 -17.44
CA LEU A 118 2.46 -30.05 -17.74
C LEU A 118 2.03 -29.33 -16.45
N SER A 119 1.74 -30.07 -15.38
CA SER A 119 1.41 -29.48 -14.08
C SER A 119 2.57 -28.67 -13.50
N CYS A 120 3.82 -29.17 -13.60
CA CYS A 120 5.00 -28.44 -13.16
C CYS A 120 5.26 -27.18 -14.00
N TYR A 121 5.14 -27.28 -15.32
CA TYR A 121 5.26 -26.14 -16.23
C TYR A 121 4.20 -25.08 -15.91
N PHE A 122 2.96 -25.50 -15.71
CA PHE A 122 1.87 -24.62 -15.32
C PHE A 122 2.13 -23.93 -13.98
N PHE A 123 2.64 -24.66 -12.99
CA PHE A 123 2.99 -24.08 -11.69
C PHE A 123 4.04 -22.97 -11.81
N ILE A 124 5.07 -23.17 -12.64
CA ILE A 124 6.10 -22.16 -12.91
C ILE A 124 5.48 -20.93 -13.59
N GLN A 125 4.54 -21.12 -14.52
CA GLN A 125 3.86 -20.02 -15.22
C GLN A 125 2.95 -19.17 -14.31
N VAL A 126 2.49 -19.72 -13.19
CA VAL A 126 1.59 -19.05 -12.25
C VAL A 126 2.35 -18.22 -11.20
N LEU A 127 3.62 -18.55 -10.94
CA LEU A 127 4.45 -17.80 -9.98
C LEU A 127 4.50 -16.28 -10.29
N PRO A 128 4.72 -15.84 -11.54
CA PRO A 128 4.66 -14.41 -11.88
C PRO A 128 3.31 -13.78 -11.56
N SER A 129 2.20 -14.44 -11.90
CA SER A 129 0.85 -13.91 -11.63
C SER A 129 0.59 -13.75 -10.13
N VAL A 130 1.04 -14.69 -9.29
CA VAL A 130 0.96 -14.58 -7.83
C VAL A 130 1.78 -13.42 -7.31
N LEU A 131 3.01 -13.22 -7.83
CA LEU A 131 3.86 -12.09 -7.47
C LEU A 131 3.23 -10.76 -7.88
N THR A 132 2.62 -10.67 -9.08
CA THR A 132 1.92 -9.48 -9.56
C THR A 132 0.74 -9.12 -8.66
N VAL A 133 -0.07 -10.10 -8.26
CA VAL A 133 -1.19 -9.88 -7.33
C VAL A 133 -0.68 -9.46 -5.95
N LEU A 134 0.35 -10.11 -5.41
CA LEU A 134 0.94 -9.74 -4.13
C LEU A 134 1.47 -8.30 -4.16
N PHE A 135 2.21 -7.94 -5.22
CA PHE A 135 2.77 -6.60 -5.40
C PHE A 135 1.68 -5.54 -5.59
N SER A 136 0.58 -5.88 -6.29
CA SER A 136 -0.57 -4.99 -6.47
C SER A 136 -1.23 -4.55 -5.17
N VAL A 137 -1.14 -5.39 -4.12
CA VAL A 137 -1.66 -5.09 -2.79
C VAL A 137 -0.59 -4.45 -1.90
N LEU A 138 0.64 -4.96 -1.95
CA LEU A 138 1.74 -4.47 -1.09
C LEU A 138 2.15 -3.02 -1.43
N LEU A 139 2.22 -2.67 -2.71
CA LEU A 139 2.68 -1.35 -3.15
C LEU A 139 1.79 -0.20 -2.66
N PRO A 140 0.45 -0.21 -2.85
CA PRO A 140 -0.41 0.85 -2.32
C PRO A 140 -0.40 0.89 -0.78
N LEU A 141 -0.28 -0.25 -0.09
CA LEU A 141 -0.10 -0.27 1.36
C LEU A 141 1.20 0.41 1.79
N PHE A 142 2.32 0.14 1.10
CA PHE A 142 3.59 0.80 1.37
C PHE A 142 3.50 2.31 1.18
N ILE A 143 2.88 2.78 0.09
CA ILE A 143 2.66 4.21 -0.17
C ILE A 143 1.82 4.84 0.94
N ILE A 144 0.76 4.18 1.39
CA ILE A 144 -0.10 4.65 2.49
C ILE A 144 0.69 4.74 3.80
N LEU A 145 1.50 3.72 4.14
CA LEU A 145 2.35 3.72 5.33
C LEU A 145 3.42 4.81 5.26
N CYS A 146 4.07 5.00 4.11
CA CYS A 146 4.99 6.10 3.88
C CYS A 146 4.28 7.44 4.08
N HIS A 147 3.12 7.67 3.44
CA HIS A 147 2.35 8.90 3.60
C HIS A 147 1.96 9.16 5.06
N ALA A 148 1.48 8.14 5.77
CA ALA A 148 1.12 8.20 7.18
C ALA A 148 2.33 8.45 8.09
N SER A 149 3.52 7.96 7.71
CA SER A 149 4.77 8.16 8.47
C SER A 149 5.30 9.59 8.38
N ILE A 150 5.20 10.22 7.21
CA ILE A 150 5.74 11.57 6.96
C ILE A 150 4.74 12.63 7.45
N ARG A 151 3.43 12.38 7.34
CA ARG A 151 2.41 13.27 7.90
C ARG A 151 2.58 13.34 9.42
N LEU A 152 2.67 14.55 9.95
CA LEU A 152 2.78 14.77 11.39
C LEU A 152 1.69 15.74 11.79
N ARG A 153 0.64 15.26 12.48
CA ARG A 153 -0.47 16.15 12.87
C ARG A 153 -0.45 16.65 14.32
N ASP A 154 0.26 16.03 15.25
CA ASP A 154 -0.07 16.31 16.67
C ASP A 154 1.10 16.42 17.66
N PHE A 155 2.25 16.95 17.23
CA PHE A 155 3.21 17.51 18.21
C PHE A 155 2.85 18.95 18.60
N MET A 156 2.17 19.71 17.73
CA MET A 156 1.91 21.13 17.97
C MET A 156 0.83 21.37 19.03
N SER A 157 -0.19 20.52 19.16
CA SER A 157 -1.23 20.65 20.19
C SER A 157 -0.73 20.29 21.61
N LYS A 158 0.15 19.28 21.71
CA LYS A 158 0.80 18.90 22.98
C LYS A 158 1.88 19.87 23.43
N VAL A 159 2.63 20.49 22.50
CA VAL A 159 3.62 21.53 22.84
C VAL A 159 2.92 22.81 23.29
N THR A 160 1.80 23.21 22.69
CA THR A 160 1.02 24.35 23.19
C THR A 160 0.45 24.09 24.59
N GLN A 161 -0.01 22.87 24.90
CA GLN A 161 -0.49 22.53 26.26
C GLN A 161 0.62 22.39 27.32
N THR A 162 1.88 22.20 26.92
CA THR A 162 3.01 22.10 27.85
C THR A 162 3.75 23.45 28.01
N ALA A 163 3.59 24.38 27.07
CA ALA A 163 4.13 25.74 27.17
C ALA A 163 3.19 26.72 27.90
N GLU A 164 1.92 26.36 28.08
CA GLU A 164 0.94 27.10 28.92
C GLU A 164 0.88 26.61 30.38
N LYS A 165 1.71 25.64 30.76
CA LYS A 165 1.98 25.27 32.17
C LYS A 165 3.37 25.74 32.58
#